data_AF-A0A3D9N4W3-F1
#
_entry.id   AF-A0A3D9N4W3-F1
#
_cell.length_a   1.000
_cell.length_b   1.000
_cell.length_c   1.000
_cell.angle_alpha   90.00
_cell.angle_beta   90.00
_cell.angle_gamma   90.00
#
_symmetry.space_group_name_H-M   'P 1'
#
loop_
_entity.id
_entity.type
_entity.pdbx_description
1 polymer ?
#
loop_
_entity_poly.entity_id
_entity_poly.type
_entity_poly.pdbx_seq_one_letter_code
_entity_poly.pdbx_strand_id
1 'polypeptide(L)'
;MSYLKELEELSQMNMANEDYNYAQRMIMVEMIQEKIIEEKSSDDYFIRFFEDVIKKEIDFDFKSVLSQGVYKSASEEAEACINVFPRLSEMKSNRSVLSWLVTALKYTDQLVLHYIQNVLNINPIKHNDHGVERSMYIQINTSEYSAHVAGSLLNNLYEQRNKLEHRYIKDPKNEDKKILLNPDFGKARKKIQSSFPKALLSFKKAYKEHYE
;
A
#
# COMPACT_ATOMS: atom_id res chain seq x y z
N MET A 1 -23.90 15.17 13.80
CA MET A 1 -24.26 14.79 12.41
C MET A 1 -22.97 14.39 11.72
N SER A 2 -23.02 13.68 10.59
CA SER A 2 -21.78 13.40 9.83
C SER A 2 -21.37 14.67 9.07
N TYR A 3 -20.08 15.00 9.01
CA TYR A 3 -19.55 16.13 8.25
C TYR A 3 -20.00 16.09 6.79
N LEU A 4 -20.09 14.89 6.21
CA LEU A 4 -20.66 14.68 4.87
C LEU A 4 -22.12 15.15 4.79
N LYS A 5 -22.91 14.86 5.82
CA LYS A 5 -24.32 15.26 5.91
C LYS A 5 -24.44 16.77 6.06
N GLU A 6 -23.54 17.39 6.82
CA GLU A 6 -23.47 18.85 6.98
C GLU A 6 -23.12 19.54 5.65
N LEU A 7 -22.19 18.98 4.86
CA LEU A 7 -21.86 19.48 3.52
C LEU A 7 -23.04 19.34 2.53
N GLU A 8 -23.74 18.20 2.57
CA GLU A 8 -24.93 17.96 1.74
C GLU A 8 -26.06 18.95 2.08
N GLU A 9 -26.30 19.20 3.36
CA GLU A 9 -27.26 20.20 3.84
C GLU A 9 -26.84 21.62 3.43
N LEU A 10 -25.54 21.96 3.54
CA LEU A 10 -24.99 23.27 3.13
C LEU A 10 -25.19 23.55 1.63
N SER A 11 -25.03 22.52 0.79
CA SER A 11 -25.26 22.63 -0.66
C SER A 11 -26.72 22.99 -1.00
N GLN A 12 -27.67 22.35 -0.30
CA GLN A 12 -29.11 22.60 -0.48
C GLN A 12 -29.50 24.00 0.01
N MET A 13 -28.97 24.42 1.15
CA MET A 13 -29.23 25.76 1.71
C MET A 13 -28.67 26.87 0.83
N ASN A 14 -27.49 26.68 0.22
CA ASN A 14 -26.88 27.69 -0.64
C ASN A 14 -27.72 28.01 -1.90
N MET A 15 -28.35 27.00 -2.52
CA MET A 15 -29.21 27.23 -3.68
C MET A 15 -30.48 28.03 -3.35
N ALA A 16 -31.00 27.88 -2.12
CA ALA A 16 -32.16 28.59 -1.61
C ALA A 16 -31.82 30.00 -1.08
N ASN A 17 -30.55 30.40 -1.04
CA ASN A 17 -30.14 31.69 -0.48
C ASN A 17 -30.40 32.84 -1.48
N GLU A 18 -31.26 33.78 -1.10
CA GLU A 18 -31.62 34.95 -1.93
C GLU A 18 -30.65 36.13 -1.80
N ASP A 19 -29.78 36.14 -0.77
CA ASP A 19 -28.80 37.21 -0.52
C ASP A 19 -27.67 37.19 -1.56
N TYR A 20 -27.44 36.04 -2.19
CA TYR A 20 -26.42 35.86 -3.23
C TYR A 20 -27.03 35.88 -4.63
N ASN A 21 -26.35 36.57 -5.54
CA ASN A 21 -26.71 36.50 -6.95
C ASN A 21 -26.46 35.08 -7.50
N TYR A 22 -27.05 34.76 -8.65
CA TYR A 22 -26.98 33.42 -9.23
C TYR A 22 -25.52 32.94 -9.43
N ALA A 23 -24.64 33.83 -9.89
CA ALA A 23 -23.24 33.49 -10.12
C ALA A 23 -22.50 33.14 -8.82
N GLN A 24 -22.73 33.90 -7.75
CA GLN A 24 -22.17 33.62 -6.42
C GLN A 24 -22.67 32.29 -5.85
N ARG A 25 -23.96 31.97 -6.03
CA ARG A 25 -24.51 30.67 -5.63
C ARG A 25 -23.88 29.53 -6.39
N MET A 26 -23.72 29.66 -7.72
CA MET A 26 -23.08 28.63 -8.53
C MET A 26 -21.62 28.39 -8.12
N ILE A 27 -20.83 29.44 -7.88
CA ILE A 27 -19.45 29.32 -7.39
C ILE A 27 -19.41 28.59 -6.03
N MET A 28 -20.30 28.95 -5.10
CA MET A 28 -20.36 28.28 -3.80
C MET A 28 -20.86 26.83 -3.89
N VAL A 29 -21.81 26.53 -4.78
CA VAL A 29 -22.21 25.14 -5.06
C VAL A 29 -21.04 24.35 -5.62
N GLU A 30 -20.28 24.89 -6.57
CA GLU A 30 -19.10 24.23 -7.13
C GLU A 30 -18.06 23.95 -6.03
N MET A 31 -17.73 24.91 -5.18
CA MET A 31 -16.79 24.71 -4.06
C MET A 31 -17.29 23.68 -3.03
N ILE A 32 -18.60 23.68 -2.71
CA ILE A 32 -19.19 22.70 -1.79
C ILE A 32 -19.24 21.32 -2.44
N GLN A 33 -19.57 21.24 -3.73
CA GLN A 33 -19.54 19.99 -4.48
C GLN A 33 -18.12 19.45 -4.60
N GLU A 34 -17.10 20.28 -4.83
CA GLU A 34 -15.70 19.89 -4.76
C GLU A 34 -15.35 19.30 -3.40
N LYS A 35 -15.82 19.90 -2.29
CA LYS A 35 -15.57 19.40 -0.93
C LYS A 35 -16.36 18.14 -0.58
N ILE A 36 -17.57 17.99 -1.10
CA ILE A 36 -18.36 16.75 -1.04
C ILE A 36 -17.70 15.67 -1.88
N ILE A 37 -17.15 16.02 -3.05
CA ILE A 37 -16.38 15.13 -3.90
C ILE A 37 -15.09 14.77 -3.16
N GLU A 38 -14.31 15.67 -2.57
CA GLU A 38 -13.16 15.34 -1.71
C GLU A 38 -13.55 14.43 -0.54
N GLU A 39 -14.70 14.66 0.12
CA GLU A 39 -15.17 13.82 1.23
C GLU A 39 -15.73 12.46 0.78
N LYS A 40 -16.32 12.38 -0.43
CA LYS A 40 -16.84 11.13 -1.06
C LYS A 40 -15.79 10.40 -1.92
N SER A 41 -14.74 11.09 -2.36
CA SER A 41 -13.84 10.75 -3.46
C SER A 41 -12.37 11.10 -3.21
N SER A 42 -11.95 11.50 -2.01
CA SER A 42 -10.56 11.26 -1.60
C SER A 42 -10.42 9.73 -1.45
N ASP A 43 -10.37 9.04 -2.60
CA ASP A 43 -10.08 7.62 -2.80
C ASP A 43 -9.21 7.16 -1.64
N ASP A 44 -9.76 6.36 -0.73
CA ASP A 44 -8.92 5.83 0.34
C ASP A 44 -7.91 4.91 -0.34
N TYR A 45 -6.75 5.48 -0.69
CA TYR A 45 -5.77 4.81 -1.53
C TYR A 45 -5.28 3.55 -0.84
N PHE A 46 -5.25 3.56 0.50
CA PHE A 46 -4.97 2.37 1.27
C PHE A 46 -5.98 1.27 0.95
N ILE A 47 -7.28 1.55 1.11
CA ILE A 47 -8.35 0.57 0.89
C ILE A 47 -8.40 0.15 -0.58
N ARG A 48 -8.40 1.12 -1.50
CA ARG A 48 -8.47 0.88 -2.94
C ARG A 48 -7.31 0.01 -3.43
N PHE A 49 -6.09 0.29 -2.98
CA PHE A 49 -4.93 -0.53 -3.32
C PHE A 49 -5.04 -1.93 -2.71
N PHE A 50 -5.43 -2.03 -1.43
CA PHE A 50 -5.60 -3.31 -0.76
C PHE A 50 -6.60 -4.19 -1.52
N GLU A 51 -7.79 -3.65 -1.81
CA GLU A 51 -8.89 -4.32 -2.49
C GLU A 51 -8.58 -4.71 -3.93
N ASP A 52 -7.92 -3.82 -4.69
CA ASP A 52 -7.45 -4.14 -6.05
C ASP A 52 -6.46 -5.31 -6.04
N VAL A 53 -5.52 -5.30 -5.10
CA VAL A 53 -4.50 -6.35 -4.97
C VAL A 53 -5.13 -7.68 -4.56
N ILE A 54 -6.03 -7.70 -3.58
CA ILE A 54 -6.69 -8.94 -3.14
C ILE A 54 -7.87 -9.36 -4.01
N LYS A 55 -8.32 -8.48 -4.92
CA LYS A 55 -9.47 -8.65 -5.82
C LYS A 55 -10.79 -8.92 -5.10
N LYS A 56 -10.99 -8.29 -3.94
CA LYS A 56 -12.23 -8.36 -3.16
C LYS A 56 -12.29 -7.20 -2.19
N GLU A 57 -13.50 -6.90 -1.74
CA GLU A 57 -13.73 -5.92 -0.69
C GLU A 57 -13.12 -6.38 0.64
N ILE A 58 -12.63 -5.41 1.43
CA ILE A 58 -12.18 -5.68 2.78
C ILE A 58 -13.32 -5.43 3.78
N ASP A 59 -13.48 -6.36 4.72
CA ASP A 59 -14.44 -6.32 5.82
C ASP A 59 -13.75 -6.01 7.15
N PHE A 60 -12.61 -5.31 7.12
CA PHE A 60 -11.82 -4.98 8.30
C PHE A 60 -11.41 -3.51 8.25
N ASP A 61 -11.71 -2.77 9.32
CA ASP A 61 -11.44 -1.34 9.42
C ASP A 61 -9.99 -1.06 9.86
N PHE A 62 -9.08 -1.07 8.88
CA PHE A 62 -7.68 -0.73 9.14
C PHE A 62 -7.49 0.70 9.67
N LYS A 63 -8.42 1.62 9.38
CA LYS A 63 -8.28 3.03 9.74
C LYS A 63 -8.47 3.27 11.24
N SER A 64 -9.29 2.47 11.91
CA SER A 64 -9.48 2.56 13.36
C SER A 64 -8.38 1.90 14.18
N VAL A 65 -7.69 0.89 13.62
CA VAL A 65 -6.64 0.15 14.36
C VAL A 65 -5.23 0.67 14.11
N LEU A 66 -4.95 1.20 12.91
CA LEU A 66 -3.64 1.77 12.60
C LEU A 66 -3.56 3.21 13.14
N SER A 67 -2.41 3.60 13.69
CA SER A 67 -2.19 5.00 14.04
C SER A 67 -2.33 5.90 12.82
N GLN A 68 -2.78 7.15 13.03
CA GLN A 68 -3.00 8.11 11.94
C GLN A 68 -1.76 8.29 11.04
N GLY A 69 -0.56 8.30 11.63
CA GLY A 69 0.70 8.43 10.88
C GLY A 69 0.99 7.20 10.00
N VAL A 70 0.78 6.00 10.55
CA VAL A 70 0.96 4.73 9.82
C VAL A 70 -0.04 4.63 8.67
N TYR A 71 -1.32 4.90 8.95
CA TYR A 71 -2.37 4.84 7.92
C TYR A 71 -2.09 5.83 6.79
N LYS A 72 -1.82 7.10 7.12
CA LYS A 72 -1.53 8.13 6.13
C LYS A 72 -0.31 7.80 5.27
N SER A 73 0.79 7.37 5.90
CA SER A 73 2.00 7.00 5.15
C SER A 73 1.75 5.82 4.23
N ALA A 74 1.00 4.81 4.68
CA ALA A 74 0.60 3.71 3.82
C ALA A 74 -0.31 4.18 2.67
N SER A 75 -1.29 5.06 2.93
CA SER A 75 -2.14 5.64 1.87
C SER A 75 -1.33 6.38 0.79
N GLU A 76 -0.30 7.14 1.17
CA GLU A 76 0.58 7.86 0.22
C GLU A 76 1.39 6.88 -0.66
N GLU A 77 1.92 5.80 -0.08
CA GLU A 77 2.61 4.75 -0.86
C GLU A 77 1.63 4.00 -1.78
N ALA A 78 0.41 3.73 -1.31
CA ALA A 78 -0.64 3.10 -2.11
C ALA A 78 -1.05 3.96 -3.31
N GLU A 79 -1.20 5.28 -3.11
CA GLU A 79 -1.45 6.25 -4.17
C GLU A 79 -0.37 6.17 -5.25
N ALA A 80 0.90 6.18 -4.84
CA ALA A 80 2.03 6.07 -5.76
C ALA A 80 2.02 4.76 -6.56
N CYS A 81 1.62 3.63 -5.95
CA CYS A 81 1.42 2.37 -6.66
C CYS A 81 0.30 2.46 -7.71
N ILE A 82 -0.84 3.04 -7.34
CA ILE A 82 -2.01 3.20 -8.22
C ILE A 82 -1.66 4.11 -9.40
N ASN A 83 -0.87 5.17 -9.19
CA ASN A 83 -0.41 6.07 -10.25
C ASN A 83 0.54 5.38 -11.25
N VAL A 84 1.27 4.34 -10.83
CA VAL A 84 2.09 3.53 -11.74
C VAL A 84 1.25 2.52 -12.52
N PHE A 85 0.38 1.79 -11.82
CA PHE A 85 -0.58 0.86 -12.42
C PHE A 85 -1.92 1.01 -11.70
N PRO A 86 -2.97 1.57 -12.34
CA PRO A 86 -4.26 1.82 -11.69
C PRO A 86 -4.94 0.56 -11.15
N ARG A 87 -4.62 -0.60 -11.75
CA ARG A 87 -5.04 -1.93 -11.31
C ARG A 87 -3.88 -2.91 -11.45
N LEU A 88 -3.74 -3.84 -10.50
CA LEU A 88 -2.73 -4.89 -10.52
C LEU A 88 -2.86 -5.80 -11.76
N SER A 89 -4.08 -5.97 -12.28
CA SER A 89 -4.34 -6.72 -13.52
C SER A 89 -3.68 -6.06 -14.75
N GLU A 90 -3.55 -4.73 -14.75
CA GLU A 90 -3.03 -3.93 -15.85
C GLU A 90 -1.50 -3.81 -15.83
N MET A 91 -0.83 -4.36 -14.80
CA MET A 91 0.62 -4.35 -14.68
C MET A 91 1.29 -4.90 -15.94
N LYS A 92 2.12 -4.08 -16.59
CA LYS A 92 2.89 -4.45 -17.77
C LYS A 92 4.25 -4.99 -17.37
N SER A 93 4.81 -5.94 -18.13
CA SER A 93 6.14 -6.53 -17.86
C SER A 93 7.28 -5.60 -18.31
N ASN A 94 7.41 -4.44 -17.67
CA ASN A 94 8.40 -3.42 -18.01
C ASN A 94 9.06 -2.82 -16.75
N ARG A 95 9.86 -1.76 -16.91
CA ARG A 95 10.61 -1.13 -15.81
C ARG A 95 9.73 -0.59 -14.69
N SER A 96 8.48 -0.24 -14.98
CA SER A 96 7.52 0.24 -13.98
C SER A 96 7.20 -0.83 -12.92
N VAL A 97 7.43 -2.12 -13.20
CA VAL A 97 7.31 -3.20 -12.20
C VAL A 97 8.26 -2.99 -11.02
N LEU A 98 9.49 -2.53 -11.27
CA LEU A 98 10.42 -2.27 -10.17
C LEU A 98 9.94 -1.09 -9.32
N SER A 99 9.50 0.00 -9.96
CA SER A 99 8.96 1.17 -9.26
C SER A 99 7.78 0.79 -8.39
N TRP A 100 6.81 0.07 -8.98
CA TRP A 100 5.63 -0.41 -8.26
C TRP A 100 6.01 -1.32 -7.09
N LEU A 101 6.95 -2.26 -7.29
CA LEU A 101 7.34 -3.20 -6.24
C LEU A 101 8.05 -2.52 -5.07
N VAL A 102 8.91 -1.53 -5.33
CA VAL A 102 9.59 -0.77 -4.26
C VAL A 102 8.56 -0.04 -3.41
N THR A 103 7.65 0.70 -4.04
CA THR A 103 6.59 1.45 -3.36
C THR A 103 5.63 0.52 -2.62
N ALA A 104 5.23 -0.60 -3.23
CA ALA A 104 4.33 -1.56 -2.60
C ALA A 104 4.96 -2.21 -1.36
N LEU A 105 6.28 -2.46 -1.36
CA LEU A 105 6.96 -2.97 -0.17
C LEU A 105 6.94 -1.93 0.96
N LYS A 106 7.12 -0.64 0.66
CA LYS A 106 7.01 0.44 1.66
C LYS A 106 5.60 0.57 2.25
N TYR A 107 4.57 0.40 1.42
CA TYR A 107 3.19 0.27 1.91
C TYR A 107 3.09 -0.84 2.96
N THR A 108 3.64 -2.01 2.67
CA THR A 108 3.60 -3.13 3.63
C THR A 108 4.53 -2.96 4.82
N ASP A 109 5.62 -2.20 4.71
CA ASP A 109 6.53 -1.92 5.83
C ASP A 109 5.79 -1.21 6.97
N GLN A 110 4.87 -0.30 6.63
CA GLN A 110 3.99 0.35 7.61
C GLN A 110 3.15 -0.67 8.39
N LEU A 111 2.56 -1.63 7.67
CA LEU A 111 1.75 -2.70 8.27
C LEU A 111 2.58 -3.65 9.13
N VAL A 112 3.77 -4.00 8.65
CA VAL A 112 4.68 -4.94 9.33
C VAL A 112 5.20 -4.33 10.62
N LEU A 113 5.69 -3.09 10.56
CA LEU A 113 6.23 -2.39 11.72
C LEU A 113 5.16 -2.25 12.80
N HIS A 114 3.97 -1.79 12.42
CA HIS A 114 2.83 -1.69 13.34
C HIS A 114 2.45 -3.07 13.90
N TYR A 115 2.43 -4.12 13.08
CA TYR A 115 2.13 -5.47 13.56
C TYR A 115 3.15 -5.93 14.62
N ILE A 116 4.45 -5.73 14.38
CA ILE A 116 5.50 -6.08 15.33
C ILE A 116 5.35 -5.30 16.65
N GLN A 117 5.15 -3.99 16.56
CA GLN A 117 5.19 -3.12 17.74
C GLN A 117 3.86 -3.08 18.52
N ASN A 118 2.73 -3.10 17.83
CA ASN A 118 1.41 -2.86 18.42
C ASN A 118 0.58 -4.14 18.58
N VAL A 119 0.73 -5.11 17.68
CA VAL A 119 0.00 -6.39 17.76
C VAL A 119 0.79 -7.43 18.54
N LEU A 120 2.07 -7.62 18.22
CA LEU A 120 2.95 -8.56 18.92
C LEU A 120 3.56 -7.97 20.20
N ASN A 121 3.59 -6.64 20.33
CA ASN A 121 4.22 -5.93 21.45
C ASN A 121 5.70 -6.31 21.67
N ILE A 122 6.45 -6.44 20.58
CA ILE A 122 7.89 -6.73 20.59
C ILE A 122 8.66 -5.66 19.80
N ASN A 123 9.98 -5.62 19.98
CA ASN A 123 10.84 -4.71 19.24
C ASN A 123 11.25 -5.30 17.88
N PRO A 124 11.38 -4.47 16.82
CA PRO A 124 12.02 -4.88 15.58
C PRO A 124 13.46 -5.33 15.81
N ILE A 125 13.82 -6.50 15.28
CA ILE A 125 15.16 -7.08 15.38
C ILE A 125 15.88 -6.88 14.06
N LYS A 126 17.09 -6.32 14.11
CA LYS A 126 17.98 -6.24 12.94
C LYS A 126 18.76 -7.55 12.80
N HIS A 127 18.62 -8.22 11.66
CA HIS A 127 19.45 -9.37 11.31
C HIS A 127 20.76 -8.93 10.65
N ASN A 128 21.88 -9.57 11.01
CA ASN A 128 23.24 -9.10 10.68
C ASN A 128 23.48 -8.82 9.18
N ASP A 129 22.91 -9.64 8.29
CA ASP A 129 23.14 -9.54 6.84
C ASP A 129 22.03 -8.81 6.09
N HIS A 130 21.12 -8.15 6.81
CA HIS A 130 19.89 -7.60 6.24
C HIS A 130 19.64 -6.15 6.65
N GLY A 131 19.06 -5.38 5.72
CA GLY A 131 18.49 -4.08 6.03
C GLY A 131 17.34 -4.20 7.03
N VAL A 132 16.94 -3.08 7.63
CA VAL A 132 15.90 -3.05 8.67
C VAL A 132 14.56 -3.58 8.13
N GLU A 133 14.16 -3.15 6.93
CA GLU A 133 12.92 -3.57 6.24
C GLU A 133 12.83 -5.10 6.10
N ARG A 134 13.84 -5.70 5.45
CA ARG A 134 13.90 -7.15 5.25
C ARG A 134 13.98 -7.92 6.58
N SER A 135 14.66 -7.36 7.58
CA SER A 135 14.78 -8.00 8.90
C SER A 135 13.41 -8.16 9.56
N MET A 136 12.51 -7.18 9.43
CA MET A 136 11.16 -7.29 9.95
C MET A 136 10.36 -8.42 9.29
N TYR A 137 10.49 -8.61 7.97
CA TYR A 137 9.83 -9.72 7.27
C TYR A 137 10.33 -11.08 7.76
N ILE A 138 11.63 -11.20 8.04
CA ILE A 138 12.23 -12.42 8.58
C ILE A 138 11.74 -12.68 10.00
N GLN A 139 11.67 -11.64 10.83
CA GLN A 139 11.19 -11.75 12.20
C GLN A 139 9.75 -12.26 12.25
N ILE A 140 8.85 -11.74 11.41
CA ILE A 140 7.45 -12.19 11.41
C ILE A 140 7.23 -13.51 10.67
N ASN A 141 8.23 -14.09 10.00
CA ASN A 141 8.14 -15.35 9.23
C ASN A 141 8.20 -16.62 10.11
N THR A 142 8.22 -16.49 11.44
CA THR A 142 8.17 -17.66 12.33
C THR A 142 6.73 -18.15 12.45
N SER A 143 6.50 -19.47 12.39
CA SER A 143 5.16 -20.09 12.37
C SER A 143 4.31 -19.82 13.61
N GLU A 144 4.93 -19.31 14.68
CA GLU A 144 4.26 -18.86 15.90
C GLU A 144 3.40 -17.60 15.68
N TYR A 145 3.68 -16.80 14.65
CA TYR A 145 2.93 -15.57 14.36
C TYR A 145 1.84 -15.80 13.31
N SER A 146 0.65 -15.22 13.55
CA SER A 146 -0.46 -15.26 12.59
C SER A 146 -0.10 -14.66 11.22
N ALA A 147 0.79 -13.67 11.17
CA ALA A 147 1.26 -13.04 9.94
C ALA A 147 2.45 -13.76 9.24
N HIS A 148 2.83 -14.98 9.65
CA HIS A 148 4.01 -15.66 9.09
C HIS A 148 3.99 -15.87 7.58
N VAL A 149 2.82 -16.13 7.01
CA VAL A 149 2.65 -16.24 5.57
C VAL A 149 3.00 -14.91 4.89
N ALA A 150 2.61 -13.78 5.47
CA ALA A 150 3.00 -12.46 4.97
C ALA A 150 4.52 -12.27 5.04
N GLY A 151 5.15 -12.58 6.17
CA GLY A 151 6.60 -12.51 6.35
C GLY A 151 7.38 -13.27 5.28
N SER A 152 7.01 -14.53 5.06
CA SER A 152 7.61 -15.40 4.03
C SER A 152 7.49 -14.80 2.63
N LEU A 153 6.29 -14.33 2.27
CA LEU A 153 6.00 -13.83 0.93
C LEU A 153 6.64 -12.46 0.67
N LEU A 154 6.66 -11.57 1.66
CA LEU A 154 7.31 -10.26 1.55
C LEU A 154 8.82 -10.37 1.49
N ASN A 155 9.45 -11.24 2.28
CA ASN A 155 10.90 -11.52 2.13
C ASN A 155 11.22 -12.02 0.71
N ASN A 156 10.38 -12.89 0.18
CA ASN A 156 10.48 -13.39 -1.20
C ASN A 156 10.33 -12.29 -2.26
N LEU A 157 9.44 -11.31 -2.04
CA LEU A 157 9.23 -10.17 -2.93
C LEU A 157 10.39 -9.17 -2.82
N TYR A 158 10.93 -8.97 -1.62
CA TYR A 158 12.13 -8.16 -1.39
C TYR A 158 13.34 -8.72 -2.15
N GLU A 159 13.55 -10.04 -2.14
CA GLU A 159 14.58 -10.66 -2.97
C GLU A 159 14.36 -10.43 -4.46
N GLN A 160 13.10 -10.42 -4.91
CA GLN A 160 12.77 -10.14 -6.30
C GLN A 160 13.06 -8.67 -6.66
N ARG A 161 12.79 -7.73 -5.75
CA ARG A 161 13.19 -6.32 -5.87
C ARG A 161 14.71 -6.20 -6.02
N ASN A 162 15.48 -6.85 -5.15
CA ASN A 162 16.95 -6.85 -5.23
C ASN A 162 17.46 -7.38 -6.57
N LYS A 163 16.86 -8.43 -7.13
CA LYS A 163 17.25 -8.98 -8.45
C LYS A 163 16.98 -8.02 -9.60
N LEU A 164 15.94 -7.18 -9.49
CA LEU A 164 15.62 -6.17 -10.49
C LEU A 164 16.50 -4.92 -10.38
N GLU A 165 16.91 -4.57 -9.17
CA GLU A 165 17.69 -3.36 -8.87
C GLU A 165 19.20 -3.59 -9.00
N HIS A 166 19.73 -4.62 -8.34
CA HIS A 166 21.16 -4.93 -8.29
C HIS A 166 21.54 -5.90 -9.42
N ARG A 167 21.76 -5.34 -10.60
CA ARG A 167 21.97 -6.10 -11.85
C ARG A 167 23.43 -6.35 -12.21
N TYR A 168 24.38 -5.83 -11.44
CA TYR A 168 25.80 -6.04 -11.69
C TYR A 168 26.29 -7.29 -10.98
N ILE A 169 26.92 -8.19 -11.73
CA ILE A 169 27.65 -9.35 -11.18
C ILE A 169 29.09 -9.36 -11.71
N LYS A 170 30.00 -10.03 -10.99
CA LYS A 170 31.35 -10.30 -11.52
C LYS A 170 31.24 -11.22 -12.74
N ASP A 171 32.03 -10.97 -13.77
CA ASP A 171 32.10 -11.85 -14.93
C ASP A 171 32.69 -13.20 -14.51
N PRO A 172 31.97 -14.33 -14.70
CA PRO A 172 32.47 -15.66 -14.33
C PRO A 172 33.76 -16.05 -15.05
N LYS A 173 34.09 -15.39 -16.17
CA LYS A 173 35.28 -15.65 -16.98
C LYS A 173 36.40 -14.65 -16.74
N ASN A 174 36.15 -13.56 -16.01
CA ASN A 174 37.14 -12.51 -15.73
C ASN A 174 36.79 -11.74 -14.45
N GLU A 175 37.49 -11.99 -13.36
CA GLU A 175 37.16 -11.42 -12.04
C GLU A 175 37.29 -9.88 -11.96
N ASP A 176 38.04 -9.26 -12.89
CA ASP A 176 38.22 -7.81 -12.97
C ASP A 176 37.07 -7.11 -13.72
N LYS A 177 36.16 -7.88 -14.35
CA LYS A 177 35.05 -7.34 -15.13
C LYS A 177 33.71 -7.53 -14.41
N LYS A 178 32.80 -6.59 -14.64
CA LYS A 178 31.40 -6.68 -14.24
C LYS A 178 30.51 -6.81 -15.47
N ILE A 179 29.51 -7.65 -15.39
CA ILE A 179 28.46 -7.78 -16.41
C ILE A 179 27.12 -7.30 -15.85
N LEU A 180 26.31 -6.72 -16.74
CA LEU A 180 24.96 -6.25 -16.42
C LEU A 180 23.94 -7.31 -16.84
N LEU A 181 23.17 -7.81 -15.89
CA LEU A 181 22.09 -8.74 -16.15
C LEU A 181 20.84 -8.02 -16.65
N ASN A 182 20.17 -8.63 -17.62
CA ASN A 182 18.86 -8.17 -18.07
C ASN A 182 17.80 -8.54 -17.03
N PRO A 183 16.97 -7.58 -16.56
CA PRO A 183 15.93 -7.84 -15.60
C PRO A 183 14.80 -8.65 -16.23
N ASP A 184 14.31 -9.67 -15.51
CA ASP A 184 13.13 -10.43 -15.91
C ASP A 184 11.87 -9.86 -15.24
N PHE A 185 11.31 -8.81 -15.87
CA PHE A 185 10.08 -8.19 -15.40
C PHE A 185 8.85 -9.10 -15.51
N GLY A 186 8.87 -10.08 -16.42
CA GLY A 186 7.78 -11.05 -16.57
C GLY A 186 7.70 -11.99 -15.37
N LYS A 187 8.84 -12.52 -14.94
CA LYS A 187 8.93 -13.33 -13.72
C LYS A 187 8.59 -12.52 -12.47
N ALA A 188 9.06 -11.28 -12.38
CA ALA A 188 8.72 -10.40 -11.27
C ALA A 188 7.21 -10.14 -11.17
N ARG A 189 6.58 -9.74 -12.28
CA ARG A 189 5.12 -9.54 -12.37
C ARG A 189 4.35 -10.77 -11.89
N LYS A 190 4.70 -11.97 -12.39
CA LYS A 190 4.05 -13.22 -11.97
C LYS A 190 4.19 -13.47 -10.46
N LYS A 191 5.37 -13.18 -9.89
CA LYS A 191 5.61 -13.33 -8.44
C LYS A 191 4.77 -12.34 -7.63
N ILE A 192 4.68 -11.08 -8.07
CA ILE A 192 3.84 -10.05 -7.45
C ILE A 192 2.37 -10.49 -7.46
N GLN A 193 1.83 -10.81 -8.63
CA GLN A 193 0.42 -11.19 -8.80
C GLN A 193 0.01 -12.45 -8.02
N SER A 194 0.96 -13.31 -7.66
CA SER A 194 0.69 -14.54 -6.90
C SER A 194 0.97 -14.41 -5.40
N SER A 195 1.93 -13.58 -5.00
CA SER A 195 2.43 -13.49 -3.62
C SER A 195 1.82 -12.33 -2.85
N PHE A 196 1.73 -11.15 -3.48
CA PHE A 196 1.28 -9.93 -2.82
C PHE A 196 -0.16 -10.04 -2.28
N PRO A 197 -1.14 -10.58 -3.05
CA PRO A 197 -2.49 -10.78 -2.55
C PRO A 197 -2.55 -11.67 -1.30
N LYS A 198 -1.75 -12.76 -1.30
CA LYS A 198 -1.70 -13.70 -0.17
C LYS A 198 -1.06 -13.07 1.07
N ALA A 199 -0.04 -12.23 0.89
CA ALA A 199 0.58 -11.49 1.98
C ALA A 199 -0.42 -10.53 2.64
N LEU A 200 -1.13 -9.71 1.85
CA LEU A 200 -2.15 -8.80 2.37
C LEU A 200 -3.28 -9.55 3.09
N LEU A 201 -3.75 -10.67 2.54
CA LEU A 201 -4.75 -11.50 3.22
C LEU A 201 -4.26 -12.08 4.54
N SER A 202 -2.99 -12.46 4.63
CA SER A 202 -2.39 -12.92 5.88
C SER A 202 -2.31 -11.81 6.92
N PHE A 203 -1.99 -10.56 6.53
CA PHE A 203 -2.08 -9.43 7.45
C PHE A 203 -3.51 -9.17 7.90
N LYS A 204 -4.46 -9.07 6.97
CA LYS A 204 -5.87 -8.88 7.30
C LYS A 204 -6.34 -9.91 8.33
N LYS A 205 -6.02 -11.18 8.12
CA LYS A 205 -6.33 -12.25 9.06
C LYS A 205 -5.71 -11.99 10.44
N ALA A 206 -4.40 -11.71 10.49
CA ALA A 206 -3.68 -11.51 11.74
C ALA A 206 -4.15 -10.28 12.53
N TYR A 207 -4.51 -9.20 11.84
CA TYR A 207 -5.08 -8.00 12.46
C TYR A 207 -6.50 -8.28 12.98
N LYS A 208 -7.33 -8.94 12.17
CA LYS A 208 -8.69 -9.33 12.58
C LYS A 208 -8.67 -10.20 13.83
N GLU A 209 -7.81 -11.23 13.88
CA GLU A 209 -7.64 -12.11 15.05
C GLU A 209 -7.22 -11.40 16.34
N HIS A 210 -6.61 -10.21 16.25
CA HIS A 210 -6.17 -9.46 17.42
C HIS A 210 -7.20 -8.42 17.88
N TYR A 211 -7.90 -7.77 16.94
CA TYR A 211 -8.79 -6.64 17.22
C TYR A 211 -10.29 -6.99 17.23
N GLU A 212 -10.68 -8.16 16.72
CA GLU A 212 -12.06 -8.69 16.73
C GLU A 212 -12.15 -10.06 17.42
#